data_AF-A0A9E1QAA7-F1
#
_entry.id   AF-A0A9E1QAA7-F1
#
_cell.length_a   1.000
_cell.length_b   1.000
_cell.length_c   1.000
_cell.angle_alpha   90.00
_cell.angle_beta   90.00
_cell.angle_gamma   90.00
#
_symmetry.space_group_name_H-M   'P 1'
#
loop_
_entity.id
_entity.type
_entity.pdbx_description
1 polymer ?
#
loop_
_entity_poly.entity_id
_entity_poly.type
_entity_poly.pdbx_seq_one_letter_code
_entity_poly.pdbx_strand_id
1 'polypeptide(L)'
;LVIFHNIGAYIIGFYTAKGFGLDKRDQKTISMETGIQNGGLGLLLIFQFFDGLGGMALLAAFWGIWDVFSGMILGAYWGKKNN
;
A
#
# COMPACT_ATOMS: atom_id res chain seq x y z
N LEU A 1 6.00 -7.96 -9.42
CA LEU A 1 6.69 -6.92 -8.63
C LEU A 1 5.72 -6.17 -7.72
N VAL A 2 4.68 -5.53 -8.27
CA VAL A 2 3.67 -4.72 -7.53
C VAL A 2 3.11 -5.42 -6.29
N ILE A 3 2.60 -6.65 -6.45
CA ILE A 3 2.02 -7.44 -5.34
C ILE A 3 3.06 -7.69 -4.23
N PHE A 4 4.26 -8.13 -4.59
CA PHE A 4 5.34 -8.39 -3.63
C PHE A 4 5.80 -7.11 -2.92
N HIS A 5 5.88 -6.00 -3.64
CA HIS A 5 6.25 -4.70 -3.07
C HIS A 5 5.21 -4.25 -2.04
N ASN A 6 3.91 -4.34 -2.37
CA ASN A 6 2.83 -3.95 -1.48
C ASN A 6 2.74 -4.87 -0.23
N ILE A 7 2.86 -6.20 -0.40
CA ILE A 7 2.96 -7.12 0.76
C ILE A 7 4.19 -6.80 1.62
N GLY A 8 5.34 -6.55 0.99
CA GLY A 8 6.56 -6.13 1.68
C GLY A 8 6.36 -4.84 2.48
N ALA A 9 5.69 -3.85 1.90
CA ALA A 9 5.37 -2.58 2.54
C ALA A 9 4.47 -2.77 3.77
N TYR A 10 3.41 -3.59 3.67
CA TYR A 10 2.57 -3.93 4.83
C TYR A 10 3.39 -4.59 5.95
N ILE A 11 4.25 -5.57 5.61
CA ILE A 11 5.10 -6.28 6.57
C ILE A 11 6.08 -5.31 7.23
N ILE A 12 6.80 -4.53 6.44
CA ILE A 12 7.79 -3.57 6.94
C ILE A 12 7.12 -2.54 7.85
N GLY A 13 5.99 -1.95 7.44
CA GLY A 13 5.26 -0.99 8.27
C GLY A 13 4.83 -1.59 9.61
N PHE A 14 4.27 -2.81 9.59
CA PHE A 14 3.86 -3.51 10.81
C PHE A 14 5.04 -3.79 11.75
N TYR A 15 6.13 -4.34 11.23
CA TYR A 15 7.30 -4.71 12.04
C TYR A 15 8.11 -3.49 12.49
N THR A 16 8.09 -2.40 11.72
CA THR A 16 8.67 -1.12 12.14
C THR A 16 7.92 -0.62 13.37
N ALA A 17 6.59 -0.49 13.30
CA ALA A 17 5.77 -0.08 14.43
C ALA A 17 5.94 -1.00 15.65
N LYS A 18 6.05 -2.31 15.42
CA LYS A 18 6.32 -3.29 16.47
C LYS A 18 7.71 -3.10 17.10
N GLY A 19 8.74 -2.81 16.30
CA GLY A 19 10.10 -2.53 16.78
C GLY A 19 10.18 -1.29 17.65
N PHE A 20 9.33 -0.30 17.41
CA PHE A 20 9.17 0.90 18.25
C PHE A 20 8.25 0.69 19.48
N GLY A 21 7.73 -0.51 19.71
CA GLY A 21 6.92 -0.82 20.89
C GLY A 21 5.51 -0.21 20.89
N LEU A 22 4.99 0.20 19.72
CA LEU A 22 3.65 0.77 19.60
C LEU A 22 2.56 -0.28 19.86
N ASP A 23 1.36 0.17 20.20
CA ASP A 23 0.23 -0.73 20.47
C ASP A 23 -0.24 -1.48 19.22
N LYS A 24 -1.14 -2.45 19.39
CA LYS A 24 -1.64 -3.26 18.26
C LYS A 24 -2.48 -2.47 17.27
N ARG A 25 -3.09 -1.36 17.69
CA ARG A 25 -3.90 -0.52 16.82
C ARG A 25 -2.98 0.29 15.91
N ASP A 26 -1.98 0.94 16.47
CA ASP A 26 -0.98 1.73 15.76
C ASP A 26 -0.12 0.86 14.83
N GLN A 27 0.22 -0.36 15.24
CA GLN A 27 0.88 -1.34 14.36
C GLN A 27 0.08 -1.63 13.08
N LYS A 28 -1.25 -1.79 13.20
CA LYS A 28 -2.13 -2.02 12.05
C LYS A 28 -2.25 -0.76 11.19
N THR A 29 -2.38 0.41 11.82
CA THR A 29 -2.44 1.70 11.13
C THR A 29 -1.19 1.94 10.31
N ILE A 30 0.00 1.85 10.91
CA ILE A 30 1.27 2.11 10.22
C ILE A 30 1.50 1.10 9.09
N SER A 31 1.11 -0.16 9.29
CA SER A 31 1.13 -1.16 8.21
C SER A 31 0.29 -0.70 7.01
N MET A 32 -0.97 -0.27 7.23
CA MET A 32 -1.84 0.23 6.17
C MET A 32 -1.28 1.47 5.47
N GLU A 33 -0.86 2.48 6.23
CA GLU A 33 -0.31 3.73 5.71
C GLU A 33 0.98 3.51 4.90
N THR A 34 1.76 2.47 5.24
CA THR A 34 2.97 2.12 4.47
C THR A 34 2.64 1.37 3.18
N GLY A 35 1.66 0.46 3.23
CA GLY A 35 1.32 -0.39 2.09
C GLY A 35 0.40 0.26 1.07
N ILE A 36 -0.52 1.13 1.49
CA ILE A 36 -1.42 1.88 0.62
C ILE A 36 -0.77 3.21 0.30
N GLN A 37 -0.46 3.43 -0.98
CA GLN A 37 0.19 4.67 -1.41
C GLN A 37 -0.69 5.46 -2.38
N ASN A 38 -0.27 6.70 -2.67
CA ASN A 38 -0.99 7.57 -3.59
C ASN A 38 -0.65 7.22 -5.06
N GLY A 39 -1.40 6.27 -5.62
CA GLY A 39 -1.32 5.91 -7.04
C GLY A 39 -1.60 7.07 -8.01
N GLY A 40 -2.44 8.03 -7.61
CA GLY A 40 -2.77 9.21 -8.41
C GLY A 40 -1.59 10.16 -8.59
N LEU A 41 -0.81 10.39 -7.54
CA LEU A 41 0.44 11.16 -7.62
C LEU A 41 1.45 10.46 -8.53
N GLY A 42 1.55 9.13 -8.45
CA GLY A 42 2.40 8.34 -9.36
C GLY A 42 2.02 8.53 -10.83
N LEU A 43 0.73 8.45 -11.15
CA LEU A 43 0.23 8.72 -12.51
C LEU A 43 0.53 10.16 -12.96
N LEU A 44 0.31 11.14 -12.08
CA LEU A 44 0.59 12.55 -12.38
C LEU A 44 2.06 12.76 -12.74
N LEU A 45 2.99 12.18 -11.98
CA LEU A 45 4.43 12.25 -12.28
C LEU A 45 4.77 11.59 -13.62
N ILE A 46 4.15 10.45 -13.95
CA ILE A 46 4.37 9.76 -15.23
C ILE A 46 3.94 10.63 -16.41
N PHE A 47 2.76 11.25 -16.33
CA PHE A 47 2.27 12.10 -17.40
C PHE A 47 3.03 13.42 -17.51
N GLN A 48 3.55 13.97 -16.40
CA GLN A 48 4.28 15.24 -16.40
C GLN A 48 5.75 15.11 -16.80
N PHE A 49 6.44 14.05 -16.40
CA PHE A 49 7.90 13.95 -16.52
C PHE A 49 8.40 12.83 -17.42
N PHE A 50 7.52 11.92 -17.85
CA PHE A 50 7.90 10.74 -18.66
C PHE A 50 7.09 10.65 -19.95
N ASP A 51 6.63 11.79 -20.48
CA ASP A 51 5.83 11.89 -21.71
C ASP A 51 4.61 10.95 -21.74
N GLY A 52 4.07 10.62 -20.57
CA GLY A 52 2.94 9.70 -20.45
C GLY A 52 3.23 8.29 -20.94
N LEU A 53 4.47 7.80 -20.79
CA LEU A 53 4.89 6.48 -21.25
C LEU A 53 3.89 5.39 -20.83
N GLY A 54 3.14 4.88 -21.82
CA GLY A 54 1.93 4.08 -21.56
C GLY A 54 2.17 2.84 -20.68
N GLY A 55 3.34 2.21 -20.81
CA GLY A 55 3.71 1.07 -19.96
C GLY A 55 3.83 1.43 -18.47
N MET A 56 4.40 2.60 -18.15
CA MET A 56 4.49 3.09 -16.77
C MET A 56 3.11 3.47 -16.23
N ALA A 57 2.31 4.16 -17.04
CA ALA A 57 0.95 4.56 -16.66
C ALA A 57 0.06 3.34 -16.36
N LEU A 58 0.15 2.28 -17.19
CA LEU A 58 -0.56 1.03 -16.96
C LEU A 58 -0.16 0.37 -15.63
N LEU A 59 1.15 0.32 -15.34
CA LEU A 59 1.66 -0.25 -14.09
C LEU A 59 1.20 0.56 -12.86
N ALA A 60 1.24 1.89 -12.93
CA ALA A 60 0.78 2.77 -11.85
C ALA A 60 -0.73 2.67 -11.62
N ALA A 61 -1.52 2.56 -12.69
CA ALA A 61 -2.96 2.35 -12.60
C ALA A 61 -3.28 0.98 -11.96
N PHE A 62 -2.61 -0.09 -12.41
CA PHE A 62 -2.77 -1.42 -11.81
C PHE A 62 -2.37 -1.42 -10.33
N TRP A 63 -1.29 -0.74 -9.98
CA TRP A 63 -0.83 -0.61 -8.61
C TRP A 63 -1.86 0.07 -7.71
N GLY A 64 -2.48 1.17 -8.14
CA GLY A 64 -3.55 1.83 -7.39
C GLY A 64 -4.76 0.92 -7.15
N ILE A 65 -5.18 0.14 -8.16
CA ILE A 65 -6.27 -0.84 -8.00
C ILE A 65 -5.88 -1.93 -6.99
N TRP A 66 -4.64 -2.43 -7.08
CA TRP A 66 -4.13 -3.47 -6.19
C TRP A 66 -4.04 -2.99 -4.74
N ASP A 67 -3.57 -1.76 -4.49
CA ASP A 67 -3.46 -1.20 -3.14
C ASP A 67 -4.85 -1.12 -2.47
N VAL A 68 -5.87 -0.67 -3.20
CA VAL A 68 -7.26 -0.65 -2.69
C VAL A 68 -7.78 -2.06 -2.41
N PHE A 69 -7.59 -3.00 -3.35
CA PHE A 69 -8.06 -4.38 -3.19
C PHE A 69 -7.38 -5.09 -2.01
N SER A 70 -6.06 -5.01 -1.93
CA SER A 70 -5.27 -5.62 -0.86
C SER A 70 -5.56 -4.98 0.51
N GLY A 71 -5.72 -3.65 0.56
CA GLY A 71 -6.08 -2.90 1.76
C GLY A 71 -7.46 -3.32 2.30
N MET A 72 -8.45 -3.49 1.42
CA MET A 72 -9.77 -4.01 1.82
C MET A 72 -9.68 -5.43 2.40
N ILE A 73 -8.91 -6.33 1.78
CA ILE A 73 -8.71 -7.69 2.28
C ILE A 73 -8.06 -7.68 3.68
N LEU A 74 -6.99 -6.91 3.83
CA LEU A 74 -6.25 -6.83 5.10
C LEU A 74 -7.11 -6.19 6.20
N GLY A 75 -7.86 -5.15 5.85
CA GLY A 75 -8.84 -4.50 6.74
C GLY A 75 -9.93 -5.45 7.19
N ALA A 76 -10.51 -6.23 6.26
CA ALA A 76 -11.52 -7.24 6.58
C ALA A 76 -10.96 -8.35 7.48
N TYR A 77 -9.74 -8.81 7.20
CA TYR A 77 -9.06 -9.83 8.03
C TYR A 77 -8.84 -9.35 9.47
N TRP A 78 -8.38 -8.12 9.67
CA TRP A 78 -8.19 -7.57 11.01
C TRP A 78 -9.50 -7.18 11.70
N GLY A 79 -10.52 -6.78 10.95
CA GLY A 79 -11.86 -6.52 11.46
C GLY A 79 -12.49 -7.79 12.04
N LYS A 80 -12.36 -8.92 11.34
CA LYS A 80 -12.86 -10.22 11.82
C LYS A 80 -12.15 -10.71 13.08
N LYS A 81 -10.89 -10.33 13.30
CA LYS A 81 -10.09 -10.73 14.47
C LYS A 81 -10.35 -9.87 15.72
N ASN A 82 -10.98 -8.72 15.57
CA ASN A 82 -11.35 -7.84 16.68
C ASN A 82 -12.75 -8.14 17.26
N ASN A 83 -13.54 -9.00 16.60
CA ASN A 83 -14.74 -9.64 17.14
C ASN A 83 -14.40 -11.03 17.68
#